data_AF-A0A932D4W6-F1
#
_entry.id   AF-A0A932D4W6-F1
#
_cell.length_a   1.000
_cell.length_b   1.000
_cell.length_c   1.000
_cell.angle_alpha   90.00
_cell.angle_beta   90.00
_cell.angle_gamma   90.00
#
_symmetry.space_group_name_H-M   'P 1'
#
loop_
_entity.id
_entity.type
_entity.pdbx_description
1 polymer ?
#
loop_
_entity_poly.entity_id
_entity_poly.type
_entity_poly.pdbx_seq_one_letter_code
_entity_poly.pdbx_strand_id
1 'polypeptide(L)'
;DLLSNWAYMVMAALAWNVKAWYGLLMPGRERGLEVVRMEFRRFLSALVMLPCQIVRTARKVIYRILGFNGWLKDFFATWERLRTVVWVE
;
A
#
# COMPACT_ATOMS: atom_id res chain seq x y z
N ASP A 1 22.36 16.56 -20.93
CA ASP A 1 21.12 16.85 -20.18
C ASP A 1 20.10 15.79 -20.54
N LEU A 2 19.84 14.81 -19.67
CA LEU A 2 18.81 13.80 -19.94
C LEU A 2 17.49 14.36 -19.43
N LEU A 3 16.82 15.10 -20.31
CA LEU A 3 15.41 15.46 -20.18
C LEU A 3 14.63 14.15 -20.10
N SER A 4 14.38 13.68 -18.87
CA SER A 4 13.65 12.46 -18.57
C SER A 4 12.18 12.68 -18.97
N ASN A 5 11.92 12.52 -20.27
CA ASN A 5 10.69 12.80 -21.01
C ASN A 5 9.44 12.38 -20.22
N TRP A 6 8.95 13.29 -19.38
CA TRP A 6 7.74 13.12 -18.57
C TRP A 6 7.71 11.87 -17.66
N ALA A 7 8.83 11.15 -17.50
CA ALA A 7 8.88 9.89 -16.78
C ALA A 7 8.47 10.05 -15.31
N TYR A 8 8.85 11.18 -14.68
CA TYR A 8 8.40 11.51 -13.32
C TYR A 8 6.89 11.70 -13.22
N MET A 9 6.25 12.27 -14.23
CA MET A 9 4.80 12.42 -14.26
C MET A 9 4.10 11.07 -14.44
N VAL A 10 4.66 10.19 -15.27
CA VAL A 10 4.15 8.81 -15.41
C VAL A 10 4.26 8.06 -14.08
N MET A 11 5.41 8.14 -13.40
CA MET A 11 5.60 7.52 -12.09
C MET A 11 4.63 8.08 -11.04
N ALA A 12 4.43 9.41 -11.03
CA ALA A 12 3.49 10.05 -10.11
C ALA A 12 2.04 9.62 -10.37
N ALA A 13 1.61 9.62 -11.64
CA ALA A 13 0.27 9.17 -12.01
C ALA A 13 0.04 7.69 -11.65
N LEU A 14 1.04 6.84 -11.89
CA LEU A 14 0.98 5.43 -11.53
C LEU A 14 0.86 5.24 -10.01
N ALA A 15 1.61 6.02 -9.21
CA ALA A 15 1.53 5.96 -7.76
C ALA A 15 0.12 6.36 -7.24
N TRP A 16 -0.50 7.38 -7.84
CA TRP A 16 -1.89 7.76 -7.54
C TRP A 16 -2.88 6.64 -7.90
N ASN A 17 -2.70 5.99 -9.05
CA ASN A 17 -3.55 4.86 -9.45
C ASN A 17 -3.40 3.68 -8.48
N VAL A 18 -2.18 3.36 -8.04
CA VAL A 18 -1.93 2.31 -7.03
C VAL A 18 -2.67 2.61 -5.73
N LYS A 19 -2.64 3.86 -5.25
CA LYS A 19 -3.41 4.28 -4.07
C LYS A 19 -4.92 4.08 -4.27
N ALA A 20 -5.44 4.49 -5.42
CA ALA A 20 -6.86 4.35 -5.72
C ALA A 20 -7.30 2.88 -5.75
N TRP A 21 -6.56 2.02 -6.47
CA TRP A 21 -6.83 0.58 -6.51
C TRP A 21 -6.68 -0.07 -5.15
N TYR A 22 -5.68 0.31 -4.35
CA TYR A 22 -5.55 -0.18 -2.99
C TYR A 22 -6.82 0.09 -2.19
N GLY A 23 -7.32 1.34 -2.21
CA GLY A 23 -8.57 1.71 -1.55
C GLY A 23 -9.79 0.93 -2.07
N LEU A 24 -9.91 0.76 -3.39
CA LEU A 24 -11.02 0.04 -4.01
C LEU A 24 -11.00 -1.47 -3.73
N LEU A 25 -9.82 -2.04 -3.48
CA LEU A 25 -9.64 -3.45 -3.14
C LEU A 25 -9.74 -3.73 -1.64
N MET A 26 -9.87 -2.72 -0.78
CA MET A 26 -10.04 -2.94 0.66
C MET A 26 -11.35 -3.67 0.95
N PRO A 27 -11.37 -4.68 1.85
CA PRO A 27 -12.59 -5.37 2.24
C PRO A 27 -13.67 -4.44 2.81
N GLY A 28 -13.27 -3.44 3.60
CA GLY A 28 -14.16 -2.43 4.15
C GLY A 28 -14.39 -1.30 3.16
N ARG A 29 -15.54 -1.28 2.48
CA ARG A 29 -15.85 -0.29 1.43
C ARG A 29 -15.74 1.16 1.91
N GLU A 30 -16.27 1.48 3.08
CA GLU A 30 -16.22 2.85 3.63
C GLU A 30 -14.78 3.31 3.90
N ARG A 31 -13.98 2.46 4.55
CA ARG A 31 -12.54 2.67 4.79
C ARG A 31 -11.75 2.79 3.48
N GLY A 32 -12.11 1.98 2.48
CA GLY A 32 -11.54 2.04 1.13
C GLY A 32 -11.81 3.39 0.45
N LEU A 33 -13.03 3.90 0.56
CA LEU A 33 -13.40 5.22 0.02
C LEU A 33 -12.67 6.37 0.75
N GLU A 34 -12.40 6.24 2.05
CA GLU A 34 -11.52 7.18 2.76
C GLU A 34 -10.11 7.19 2.14
N VAL A 35 -9.53 6.01 1.83
CA VAL A 35 -8.21 5.93 1.17
C VAL A 35 -8.23 6.54 -0.23
N VAL A 36 -9.27 6.29 -1.01
CA VAL A 36 -9.41 6.88 -2.35
C VAL A 36 -9.38 8.42 -2.27
N ARG A 37 -10.15 9.00 -1.33
CA ARG A 37 -10.23 10.46 -1.11
C ARG A 37 -9.03 11.05 -0.37
N MET A 38 -8.18 10.22 0.22
CA MET A 38 -7.07 10.66 1.06
C MET A 38 -6.02 11.44 0.26
N GLU A 39 -5.32 12.39 0.88
CA GLU A 39 -4.10 12.94 0.29
C GLU A 39 -3.00 11.86 0.17
N PHE A 40 -2.23 11.87 -0.92
CA PHE A 40 -1.20 10.84 -1.16
C PHE A 40 -0.16 10.80 -0.03
N ARG A 41 0.24 11.95 0.51
CA ARG A 41 1.16 12.03 1.65
C ARG A 41 0.64 11.32 2.90
N ARG A 42 -0.67 11.46 3.19
CA ARG A 42 -1.30 10.79 4.32
C ARG A 42 -1.38 9.29 4.07
N PHE A 43 -1.70 8.86 2.84
CA PHE A 43 -1.68 7.45 2.44
C PHE A 43 -0.30 6.82 2.66
N LEU A 44 0.77 7.51 2.25
CA LEU A 44 2.14 7.05 2.50
C LEU A 44 2.40 6.81 3.99
N SER A 45 2.12 7.81 4.83
CA SER A 45 2.36 7.71 6.27
C SER A 45 1.51 6.64 6.97
N ALA A 46 0.30 6.38 6.46
CA ALA A 46 -0.65 5.46 7.08
C ALA A 46 -0.43 4.00 6.68
N LEU A 47 -0.10 3.74 5.41
CA LEU A 47 -0.20 2.40 4.82
C LEU A 47 1.09 1.91 4.13
N VAL A 48 2.03 2.81 3.81
CA VAL A 48 3.27 2.46 3.07
C VAL A 48 4.49 2.55 3.97
N MET A 49 4.68 3.68 4.66
CA MET A 49 5.80 3.96 5.55
C MET A 49 5.54 3.40 6.96
N LEU A 50 5.11 2.14 7.03
CA LEU A 50 4.92 1.44 8.29
C LEU A 50 6.30 1.10 8.88
N PRO A 51 6.60 1.51 10.12
CA PRO A 51 7.87 1.17 10.74
C PRO A 51 7.91 -0.35 10.94
N CYS A 52 8.88 -1.00 10.31
CA CYS A 52 9.04 -2.45 10.40
C CYS A 52 10.50 -2.84 10.62
N GLN A 53 10.71 -3.88 11.43
CA GLN A 53 11.98 -4.54 11.61
C GLN A 53 12.02 -5.78 10.72
N ILE A 54 13.04 -5.87 9.88
CA ILE A 54 13.31 -7.07 9.08
C ILE A 54 14.27 -7.95 9.88
N VAL A 55 13.77 -9.07 10.40
CA VAL A 55 14.58 -10.06 11.11
C VAL A 55 14.88 -11.21 10.16
N ARG A 56 16.15 -11.36 9.78
CA ARG A 56 16.60 -12.48 8.93
C ARG A 56 17.06 -13.62 9.82
N THR A 57 16.46 -14.79 9.65
CA THR A 57 16.85 -16.05 10.30
C THR A 57 17.34 -17.04 9.25
N ALA A 58 17.90 -18.18 9.66
CA ALA A 58 18.46 -19.16 8.73
C ALA A 58 17.50 -19.66 7.63
N ARG A 59 16.18 -19.76 7.91
CA ARG A 59 15.17 -20.30 6.97
C ARG A 59 14.00 -19.35 6.67
N LYS A 60 13.95 -18.18 7.31
CA LYS A 60 12.79 -17.28 7.20
C LYS A 60 13.20 -15.82 7.38
N VAL A 61 12.59 -14.95 6.58
CA VAL A 61 12.57 -13.50 6.81
C VAL A 61 11.27 -13.15 7.53
N ILE A 62 11.38 -12.50 8.69
CA ILE A 62 10.24 -12.06 9.49
C ILE A 62 10.15 -10.54 9.39
N TYR A 63 8.99 -10.04 8.96
CA TYR A 63 8.66 -8.62 8.96
C TYR A 63 7.87 -8.32 10.23
N ARG A 64 8.47 -7.59 11.17
CA ARG A 64 7.85 -7.23 12.45
C ARG A 64 7.46 -5.76 12.43
N ILE A 65 6.17 -5.46 12.51
CA ILE A 65 5.68 -4.07 12.60
C ILE A 65 6.02 -3.52 14.00
N LEU A 66 6.60 -2.31 14.04
CA LEU A 66 7.11 -1.68 15.27
C LEU A 66 6.20 -0.59 15.84
N GLY A 67 5.03 -0.36 15.24
CA GLY A 67 4.08 0.66 15.70
C GLY A 67 2.65 0.32 15.34
N PHE A 68 1.72 0.82 16.14
CA PHE A 68 0.29 0.71 15.85
C PHE A 68 -0.23 2.03 15.28
N ASN A 69 -0.97 1.96 14.18
CA ASN A 69 -1.77 3.07 13.68
C ASN A 69 -3.20 2.57 13.38
N GLY A 70 -4.15 3.50 13.30
CA GLY A 70 -5.57 3.16 13.08
C GLY A 70 -5.88 2.47 11.74
N TRP A 71 -4.89 2.34 10.85
CA TRP A 71 -5.03 1.68 9.55
C TRP A 71 -4.49 0.25 9.53
N LEU A 72 -3.82 -0.20 10.60
CA LEU A 72 -3.09 -1.47 10.57
C LEU A 72 -4.02 -2.69 10.41
N LYS A 73 -5.21 -2.66 11.03
CA LYS A 73 -6.23 -3.70 10.84
C LYS A 73 -6.70 -3.75 9.38
N ASP A 74 -7.00 -2.59 8.81
CA ASP A 74 -7.44 -2.47 7.42
C ASP A 74 -6.33 -2.92 6.44
N PHE A 75 -5.07 -2.61 6.76
CA PHE A 75 -3.90 -3.04 6.00
C PHE A 75 -3.81 -4.57 5.93
N PHE A 76 -3.86 -5.26 7.07
CA PHE A 76 -3.76 -6.72 7.10
C PHE A 76 -4.97 -7.40 6.43
N ALA A 77 -6.18 -6.87 6.63
CA ALA A 77 -7.37 -7.38 5.95
C ALA A 77 -7.26 -7.23 4.43
N THR A 78 -6.74 -6.09 3.96
CA THR A 78 -6.50 -5.85 2.53
C THR A 78 -5.41 -6.76 1.98
N TRP A 79 -4.32 -6.96 2.74
CA TRP A 79 -3.24 -7.89 2.38
C TRP A 79 -3.76 -9.33 2.22
N GLU A 80 -4.59 -9.81 3.15
CA GLU A 80 -5.22 -11.13 3.05
C GLU A 80 -6.08 -11.24 1.80
N ARG A 81 -6.90 -10.23 1.51
CA ARG A 81 -7.72 -10.20 0.29
C ARG A 81 -6.86 -10.25 -0.98
N LEU A 82 -5.82 -9.43 -1.07
CA LEU A 82 -4.93 -9.40 -2.24
C LEU A 82 -4.24 -10.75 -2.48
N ARG A 83 -3.90 -11.50 -1.42
CA ARG A 83 -3.32 -12.84 -1.54
C ARG A 83 -4.28 -13.89 -2.11
N THR A 84 -5.59 -13.62 -2.08
CA THR A 84 -6.63 -14.51 -2.62
C THR A 84 -7.06 -14.15 -4.04
N VAL A 85 -6.61 -13.01 -4.58
CA VAL A 85 -6.94 -12.60 -5.94
C VAL A 85 -6.25 -13.56 -6.90
N VAL A 86 -7.05 -14.41 -7.55
CA VAL A 86 -6.62 -15.28 -8.64
C VAL A 86 -6.85 -14.52 -9.94
N TRP A 87 -5.82 -14.43 -10.78
CA TRP A 87 -5.97 -13.89 -12.13
C TRP A 87 -6.77 -14.89 -12.95
N VAL A 88 -7.92 -14.44 -13.47
CA VAL A 88 -8.67 -15.18 -14.48
C VAL A 88 -8.22 -14.62 -15.83
N GLU A 89 -7.58 -15.47 -16.63
CA GLU A 89 -7.26 -15.20 -18.04
C GLU A 89 -8.51 -15.28 -18.93
#